data_AF-A0A7W0RQ61-F1
#
_entry.id   AF-A0A7W0RQ61-F1
#
_cell.length_a   1.000
_cell.length_b   1.000
_cell.length_c   1.000
_cell.angle_alpha   90.00
_cell.angle_beta   90.00
_cell.angle_gamma   90.00
#
_symmetry.space_group_name_H-M   'P 1'
#
loop_
_entity.id
_entity.type
_entity.pdbx_description
1 polymer ?
#
loop_
_entity_poly.entity_id
_entity_poly.type
_entity_poly.pdbx_seq_one_letter_code
_entity_poly.pdbx_strand_id
1 'polypeptide(L)'
;MKFDLIIMGDTPDAWTAAEEAARLGRRCAVLRPDVDGRGTPAGVASILSAYGNACEKVVRRSHAAPRDLWSEAVARHESLVAQLGREGGIRSWRGPVRLTGANSAEVFVAGVGLPLEADVILIAVGTIAKKPRGVEFDRQTIFAPEDVATLASVPPHLAVLGGSPTATAFAGLFHAAGSNVTLIDASRDDRRPSRFGRIGADVLELHRDANGVKLRMSNGDVIETDAVLFAAKRHGATASLGLAAAGLEADDEGRLWCDERGQTWQPSIVAAGEVVGFPHELRHDRDAVRRSIASRLGSQIAGRIDAAVHRRVPVPAGASHRRAVSRKHEPALRLFTVESGG
;
A
#
# COMPACT_ATOMS: atom_id res chain seq x y z
N MET A 1 17.25 -19.60 -9.11
CA MET A 1 17.59 -18.87 -10.36
C MET A 1 18.29 -17.57 -9.98
N LYS A 2 19.30 -17.10 -10.72
CA LYS A 2 20.06 -15.90 -10.35
C LYS A 2 19.69 -14.67 -11.19
N PHE A 3 19.47 -13.54 -10.53
CA PHE A 3 19.14 -12.23 -11.08
C PHE A 3 20.12 -11.18 -10.58
N ASP A 4 20.10 -10.01 -11.17
CA ASP A 4 20.86 -8.85 -10.67
C ASP A 4 19.99 -8.08 -9.66
N LEU A 5 18.66 -8.09 -9.87
CA LEU A 5 17.65 -7.48 -8.99
C LEU A 5 16.45 -8.42 -8.78
N ILE A 6 16.03 -8.59 -7.53
CA ILE A 6 14.68 -9.07 -7.19
C ILE A 6 13.88 -7.89 -6.64
N ILE A 7 12.67 -7.70 -7.14
CA ILE A 7 11.72 -6.70 -6.64
C ILE A 7 10.56 -7.46 -6.00
N MET A 8 10.31 -7.24 -4.72
CA MET A 8 9.16 -7.76 -3.99
C MET A 8 8.09 -6.67 -3.90
N GLY A 9 7.02 -6.81 -4.68
CA GLY A 9 5.95 -5.82 -4.74
C GLY A 9 5.39 -5.67 -6.16
N ASP A 10 4.23 -5.04 -6.24
CA ASP A 10 3.53 -4.77 -7.50
C ASP A 10 3.18 -3.28 -7.66
N THR A 11 3.70 -2.42 -6.78
CA THR A 11 3.36 -0.99 -6.70
C THR A 11 4.01 -0.15 -7.82
N PRO A 12 3.57 1.10 -8.06
CA PRO A 12 4.23 2.01 -8.99
C PRO A 12 5.74 2.19 -8.72
N ASP A 13 6.16 2.14 -7.46
CA ASP A 13 7.58 2.18 -7.09
C ASP A 13 8.32 0.91 -7.52
N ALA A 14 7.69 -0.26 -7.33
CA ALA A 14 8.22 -1.55 -7.81
C ALA A 14 8.43 -1.53 -9.33
N TRP A 15 7.44 -1.02 -10.09
CA TRP A 15 7.52 -0.96 -11.54
C TRP A 15 8.46 0.14 -12.05
N THR A 16 8.58 1.25 -11.33
CA THR A 16 9.62 2.26 -11.61
C THR A 16 11.02 1.66 -11.49
N ALA A 17 11.26 0.83 -10.48
CA ALA A 17 12.52 0.10 -10.34
C ALA A 17 12.73 -0.95 -11.44
N ALA A 18 11.66 -1.65 -11.86
CA ALA A 18 11.73 -2.63 -12.94
C ALA A 18 12.08 -1.97 -14.29
N GLU A 19 11.43 -0.85 -14.61
CA GLU A 19 11.74 -0.03 -15.78
C GLU A 19 13.20 0.45 -15.78
N GLU A 20 13.68 0.92 -14.63
CA GLU A 20 15.06 1.38 -14.50
C GLU A 20 16.06 0.21 -14.65
N ALA A 21 15.75 -0.96 -14.10
CA ALA A 21 16.57 -2.15 -14.30
C ALA A 21 16.61 -2.60 -15.78
N ALA A 22 15.47 -2.56 -16.47
CA ALA A 22 15.38 -2.84 -17.91
C ALA A 22 16.21 -1.83 -18.72
N ARG A 23 16.10 -0.53 -18.39
CA ARG A 23 16.89 0.55 -19.02
C ARG A 23 18.40 0.33 -18.87
N LEU A 24 18.83 -0.25 -17.75
CA LEU A 24 20.23 -0.60 -17.46
C LEU A 24 20.65 -1.97 -18.03
N GLY A 25 19.77 -2.69 -18.72
CA GLY A 25 20.05 -4.01 -19.29
C GLY A 25 20.25 -5.11 -18.24
N ARG A 26 19.62 -4.98 -17.06
CA ARG A 26 19.80 -5.88 -15.92
C ARG A 26 18.73 -6.97 -15.86
N ARG A 27 19.13 -8.16 -15.43
CA ARG A 27 18.19 -9.27 -15.20
C ARG A 27 17.42 -8.99 -13.92
N CYS A 28 16.12 -8.77 -14.07
CA CYS A 28 15.25 -8.41 -12.96
C CYS A 28 14.09 -9.41 -12.84
N ALA A 29 13.82 -9.82 -11.60
CA ALA A 29 12.68 -10.62 -11.20
C ALA A 29 11.70 -9.77 -10.39
N VAL A 30 10.43 -9.68 -10.80
CA VAL A 30 9.37 -8.99 -10.05
C VAL A 30 8.45 -10.03 -9.42
N LEU A 31 8.48 -10.13 -8.10
CA LEU A 31 7.66 -11.02 -7.29
C LEU A 31 6.46 -10.22 -6.77
N ARG A 32 5.27 -10.54 -7.28
CA ARG A 32 4.03 -9.79 -7.07
C ARG A 32 3.19 -10.51 -5.99
N PRO A 33 3.35 -10.16 -4.70
CA PRO A 33 2.60 -10.79 -3.60
C PRO A 33 1.10 -10.68 -3.85
N ASP A 34 0.37 -11.79 -3.74
CA ASP A 34 -1.08 -11.72 -3.60
C ASP A 34 -1.43 -11.44 -2.13
N VAL A 35 -2.38 -10.54 -1.89
CA VAL A 35 -2.84 -10.20 -0.53
C VAL A 35 -4.27 -10.68 -0.39
N ASP A 36 -4.44 -11.93 0.07
CA ASP A 36 -5.73 -12.54 0.44
C ASP A 36 -6.84 -12.40 -0.63
N GLY A 37 -6.49 -12.38 -1.92
CA GLY A 37 -7.43 -12.17 -3.01
C GLY A 37 -8.09 -10.79 -3.05
N ARG A 38 -7.61 -9.81 -2.26
CA ARG A 38 -8.11 -8.42 -2.17
C ARG A 38 -7.52 -7.51 -3.25
N GLY A 39 -6.85 -8.09 -4.25
CA GLY A 39 -5.97 -7.33 -5.12
C GLY A 39 -4.70 -6.90 -4.40
N THR A 40 -3.66 -6.62 -5.18
CA THR A 40 -2.40 -6.12 -4.66
C THR A 40 -2.58 -4.71 -4.08
N PRO A 41 -1.74 -4.27 -3.11
CA PRO A 41 -1.55 -2.84 -2.82
C PRO A 41 -1.33 -1.98 -4.08
N ALA A 42 -0.86 -2.63 -5.14
CA ALA A 42 -0.82 -2.07 -6.49
C ALA A 42 -2.18 -1.66 -7.05
N GLY A 43 -3.29 -2.36 -6.81
CA GLY A 43 -4.59 -1.96 -7.35
C GLY A 43 -5.01 -0.58 -6.83
N VAL A 44 -4.84 -0.34 -5.52
CA VAL A 44 -5.04 0.97 -4.90
C VAL A 44 -4.09 1.99 -5.53
N ALA A 45 -2.79 1.69 -5.58
CA ALA A 45 -1.79 2.61 -6.10
C ALA A 45 -1.94 2.88 -7.61
N SER A 46 -2.39 1.90 -8.40
CA SER A 46 -2.63 2.01 -9.84
C SER A 46 -3.87 2.84 -10.12
N ILE A 47 -4.92 2.75 -9.31
CA ILE A 47 -6.05 3.69 -9.41
C ILE A 47 -5.60 5.10 -9.05
N LEU A 48 -4.90 5.26 -7.93
CA LEU A 48 -4.39 6.57 -7.52
C LEU A 48 -3.42 7.15 -8.54
N SER A 49 -2.60 6.33 -9.20
CA SER A 49 -1.67 6.79 -10.23
C SER A 49 -2.37 7.08 -11.55
N ALA A 50 -3.28 6.21 -12.00
CA ALA A 50 -3.95 6.35 -13.28
C ALA A 50 -5.00 7.47 -13.28
N TYR A 51 -5.62 7.69 -12.13
CA TYR A 51 -6.73 8.62 -12.01
C TYR A 51 -6.44 9.78 -11.06
N GLY A 52 -5.54 9.66 -10.08
CA GLY A 52 -5.06 10.78 -9.26
C GLY A 52 -6.14 11.70 -8.69
N ASN A 53 -5.83 12.98 -8.53
CA ASN A 53 -6.85 14.00 -8.25
C ASN A 53 -7.80 14.25 -9.44
N ALA A 54 -7.58 13.57 -10.58
CA ALA A 54 -8.41 13.64 -11.77
C ALA A 54 -9.50 12.53 -11.83
N CYS A 55 -9.59 11.64 -10.81
CA CYS A 55 -10.59 10.57 -10.74
C CYS A 55 -11.98 11.10 -11.05
N GLU A 56 -12.33 12.22 -10.44
CA GLU A 56 -13.64 12.85 -10.58
C GLU A 56 -13.91 13.33 -12.01
N LYS A 57 -12.92 13.91 -12.69
CA LYS A 57 -13.07 14.33 -14.10
C LYS A 57 -13.26 13.13 -15.02
N VAL A 58 -12.57 12.04 -14.73
CA VAL A 58 -12.68 10.81 -15.53
C VAL A 58 -14.04 10.16 -15.30
N VAL A 59 -14.45 9.94 -14.04
CA VAL A 59 -15.76 9.36 -13.69
C VAL A 59 -16.91 10.19 -14.25
N ARG A 60 -16.88 11.53 -14.09
CA ARG A 60 -17.95 12.40 -14.61
C ARG A 60 -18.07 12.35 -16.14
N ARG A 61 -16.98 12.03 -16.85
CA ARG A 61 -16.99 11.91 -18.32
C ARG A 61 -17.41 10.52 -18.77
N SER A 62 -16.91 9.48 -18.11
CA SER A 62 -17.17 8.08 -18.50
C SER A 62 -18.46 7.51 -17.92
N HIS A 63 -19.00 8.11 -16.84
CA HIS A 63 -20.08 7.56 -16.02
C HIS A 63 -19.80 6.13 -15.52
N ALA A 64 -18.53 5.73 -15.44
CA ALA A 64 -18.14 4.38 -15.04
C ALA A 64 -18.23 4.22 -13.52
N ALA A 65 -18.63 3.03 -13.06
CA ALA A 65 -18.64 2.73 -11.64
C ALA A 65 -17.19 2.58 -11.11
N PRO A 66 -16.94 2.83 -9.81
CA PRO A 66 -15.62 2.69 -9.19
C PRO A 66 -14.97 1.32 -9.43
N ARG A 67 -15.77 0.24 -9.42
CA ARG A 67 -15.29 -1.13 -9.71
C ARG A 67 -14.82 -1.32 -11.16
N ASP A 68 -15.44 -0.62 -12.11
CA ASP A 68 -15.10 -0.72 -13.54
C ASP A 68 -13.80 0.05 -13.80
N LEU A 69 -13.65 1.22 -13.19
CA LEU A 69 -12.39 1.99 -13.20
C LEU A 69 -11.27 1.22 -12.51
N TRP A 70 -11.57 0.51 -11.43
CA TRP A 70 -10.60 -0.41 -10.82
C TRP A 70 -10.15 -1.47 -11.83
N SER A 71 -11.11 -2.14 -12.47
CA SER A 71 -10.84 -3.18 -13.46
C SER A 71 -10.01 -2.65 -14.64
N GLU A 72 -10.32 -1.44 -15.14
CA GLU A 72 -9.55 -0.78 -16.19
C GLU A 72 -8.12 -0.42 -15.74
N ALA A 73 -7.95 0.12 -14.52
CA ALA A 73 -6.62 0.39 -13.97
C ALA A 73 -5.78 -0.89 -13.83
N VAL A 74 -6.38 -1.98 -13.35
CA VAL A 74 -5.71 -3.28 -13.27
C VAL A 74 -5.37 -3.81 -14.66
N ALA A 75 -6.27 -3.72 -15.64
CA ALA A 75 -6.00 -4.18 -17.00
C ALA A 75 -4.87 -3.39 -17.68
N ARG A 76 -4.82 -2.06 -17.46
CA ARG A 76 -3.72 -1.21 -17.94
C ARG A 76 -2.39 -1.57 -17.26
N HIS A 77 -2.44 -1.83 -15.96
CA HIS A 77 -1.28 -2.29 -15.20
C HIS A 77 -0.74 -3.64 -15.73
N GLU A 78 -1.61 -4.64 -15.90
CA GLU A 78 -1.21 -5.94 -16.48
C GLU A 78 -0.67 -5.81 -17.90
N SER A 79 -1.19 -4.86 -18.69
CA SER A 79 -0.66 -4.57 -20.02
C SER A 79 0.76 -4.00 -19.97
N LEU A 80 1.05 -3.10 -19.01
CA LEU A 80 2.40 -2.58 -18.75
C LEU A 80 3.35 -3.71 -18.32
N VAL A 81 2.90 -4.57 -17.40
CA VAL A 81 3.65 -5.76 -16.97
C VAL A 81 4.02 -6.64 -18.16
N ALA A 82 3.05 -6.94 -19.03
CA ALA A 82 3.26 -7.78 -20.21
C ALA A 82 4.21 -7.13 -21.21
N GLN A 83 4.15 -5.80 -21.38
CA GLN A 83 5.07 -5.06 -22.25
C GLN A 83 6.51 -5.14 -21.74
N LEU A 84 6.74 -4.82 -20.47
CA LEU A 84 8.08 -4.86 -19.87
C LEU A 84 8.67 -6.28 -19.85
N GLY A 85 7.83 -7.30 -19.75
CA GLY A 85 8.25 -8.70 -19.88
C GLY A 85 8.75 -9.06 -21.28
N ARG A 86 8.16 -8.49 -22.34
CA ARG A 86 8.59 -8.72 -23.73
C ARG A 86 9.84 -7.91 -24.11
N GLU A 87 9.89 -6.66 -23.67
CA GLU A 87 10.88 -5.67 -24.16
C GLU A 87 12.12 -5.56 -23.26
N GLY A 88 12.00 -5.79 -21.95
CA GLY A 88 13.01 -5.42 -20.96
C GLY A 88 13.72 -6.58 -20.24
N GLY A 89 13.46 -7.83 -20.63
CA GLY A 89 14.03 -9.01 -19.94
C GLY A 89 13.53 -9.19 -18.50
N ILE A 90 12.43 -8.52 -18.12
CA ILE A 90 11.82 -8.60 -16.81
C ILE A 90 11.02 -9.89 -16.70
N ARG A 91 11.29 -10.70 -15.68
CA ARG A 91 10.46 -11.88 -15.38
C ARG A 91 9.59 -11.57 -14.17
N SER A 92 8.28 -11.77 -14.30
CA SER A 92 7.36 -11.54 -13.19
C SER A 92 6.59 -12.80 -12.81
N TRP A 93 6.32 -12.94 -11.51
CA TRP A 93 5.50 -14.01 -10.96
C TRP A 93 4.52 -13.42 -9.96
N ARG A 94 3.30 -13.95 -9.97
CA ARG A 94 2.28 -13.64 -8.99
C ARG A 94 2.08 -14.83 -8.06
N GLY A 95 2.00 -14.56 -6.76
CA GLY A 95 1.75 -15.57 -5.73
C GLY A 95 2.32 -15.17 -4.38
N PRO A 96 2.22 -16.02 -3.35
CA PRO A 96 2.88 -15.81 -2.07
C PRO A 96 4.39 -15.66 -2.26
N VAL A 97 5.01 -14.71 -1.55
CA VAL A 97 6.44 -14.42 -1.63
C VAL A 97 7.03 -14.32 -0.25
N ARG A 98 8.29 -14.74 -0.10
CA ARG A 98 9.04 -14.58 1.15
C ARG A 98 10.53 -14.44 0.88
N LEU A 99 11.21 -13.71 1.76
CA LEU A 99 12.65 -13.72 1.87
C LEU A 99 13.09 -15.04 2.50
N THR A 100 14.17 -15.59 1.97
CA THR A 100 14.83 -16.81 2.50
C THR A 100 16.25 -16.51 2.98
N GLY A 101 16.73 -15.28 2.78
CA GLY A 101 18.06 -14.80 3.14
C GLY A 101 18.25 -13.35 2.71
N ALA A 102 19.43 -12.78 2.99
CA ALA A 102 19.76 -11.39 2.60
C ALA A 102 19.82 -11.17 1.08
N ASN A 103 20.05 -12.24 0.31
CA ASN A 103 20.17 -12.22 -1.15
C ASN A 103 19.26 -13.25 -1.84
N SER A 104 18.32 -13.85 -1.11
CA SER A 104 17.46 -14.90 -1.64
C SER A 104 16.00 -14.71 -1.24
N ALA A 105 15.12 -15.05 -2.17
CA ALA A 105 13.68 -15.00 -1.99
C ALA A 105 13.03 -16.19 -2.72
N GLU A 106 11.80 -16.47 -2.36
CA GLU A 106 10.99 -17.52 -2.96
C GLU A 106 9.62 -16.95 -3.34
N VAL A 107 9.11 -17.38 -4.51
CA VAL A 107 7.72 -17.15 -4.93
C VAL A 107 7.04 -18.50 -5.13
N PHE A 108 5.81 -18.63 -4.63
CA PHE A 108 5.00 -19.83 -4.77
C PHE A 108 4.06 -19.67 -5.97
N VAL A 109 4.18 -20.56 -6.95
CA VAL A 109 3.35 -20.58 -8.15
C VAL A 109 2.68 -21.94 -8.24
N ALA A 110 1.35 -21.97 -8.27
CA ALA A 110 0.57 -23.21 -8.22
C ALA A 110 0.99 -24.16 -7.09
N GLY A 111 1.32 -23.60 -5.92
CA GLY A 111 1.78 -24.35 -4.74
C GLY A 111 3.25 -24.77 -4.76
N VAL A 112 3.97 -24.54 -5.86
CA VAL A 112 5.40 -24.88 -5.99
C VAL A 112 6.26 -23.66 -5.68
N GLY A 113 7.15 -23.80 -4.69
CA GLY A 113 8.15 -22.80 -4.35
C GLY A 113 9.25 -22.71 -5.40
N LEU A 114 9.47 -21.52 -5.93
CA LEU A 114 10.53 -21.23 -6.89
C LEU A 114 11.60 -20.39 -6.18
N PRO A 115 12.81 -20.93 -5.92
CA PRO A 115 13.89 -20.18 -5.27
C PRO A 115 14.60 -19.25 -6.27
N LEU A 116 14.81 -18.00 -5.84
CA LEU A 116 15.51 -16.96 -6.56
C LEU A 116 16.62 -16.36 -5.69
N GLU A 117 17.69 -15.92 -6.35
CA GLU A 117 18.80 -15.20 -5.75
C GLU A 117 19.06 -13.92 -6.55
N ALA A 118 19.49 -12.87 -5.88
CA ALA A 118 19.92 -11.63 -6.52
C ALA A 118 21.01 -10.90 -5.75
N ASP A 119 21.78 -10.08 -6.47
CA ASP A 119 22.78 -9.21 -5.87
C ASP A 119 22.10 -8.11 -5.02
N VAL A 120 20.93 -7.63 -5.47
CA VAL A 120 20.09 -6.65 -4.76
C VAL A 120 18.64 -7.13 -4.67
N ILE A 121 17.99 -6.89 -3.53
CA ILE A 121 16.56 -7.05 -3.34
C ILE A 121 15.92 -5.69 -3.03
N LEU A 122 14.87 -5.33 -3.75
CA LEU A 122 14.01 -4.19 -3.46
C LEU A 122 12.70 -4.65 -2.83
N ILE A 123 12.36 -4.15 -1.64
CA ILE A 123 11.06 -4.31 -1.00
C ILE A 123 10.20 -3.08 -1.29
N ALA A 124 9.19 -3.25 -2.15
CA ALA A 124 8.26 -2.21 -2.58
C ALA A 124 6.80 -2.72 -2.51
N VAL A 125 6.48 -3.44 -1.44
CA VAL A 125 5.18 -4.10 -1.22
C VAL A 125 4.04 -3.14 -0.85
N GLY A 126 4.35 -1.87 -0.59
CA GLY A 126 3.37 -0.87 -0.20
C GLY A 126 2.76 -1.12 1.17
N THR A 127 1.53 -0.67 1.34
CA THR A 127 0.78 -0.77 2.59
C THR A 127 -0.59 -1.38 2.38
N ILE A 128 -1.23 -1.84 3.45
CA ILE A 128 -2.62 -2.30 3.47
C ILE A 128 -3.40 -1.61 4.58
N ALA A 129 -4.72 -1.55 4.43
CA ALA A 129 -5.60 -0.96 5.43
C ALA A 129 -5.47 -1.68 6.78
N LYS A 130 -5.27 -0.92 7.87
CA LYS A 130 -5.29 -1.49 9.22
C LYS A 130 -6.72 -1.73 9.63
N LYS A 131 -7.09 -3.00 9.75
CA LYS A 131 -8.38 -3.41 10.30
C LYS A 131 -8.46 -2.99 11.78
N PRO A 132 -9.41 -2.14 12.18
CA PRO A 132 -9.61 -1.84 13.59
C PRO A 132 -10.02 -3.10 14.35
N ARG A 133 -9.58 -3.20 15.61
CA ARG A 133 -9.91 -4.35 16.45
C ARG A 133 -11.42 -4.51 16.57
N GLY A 134 -11.93 -5.71 16.26
CA GLY A 134 -13.35 -6.07 16.35
C GLY A 134 -14.21 -5.65 15.16
N VAL A 135 -13.71 -4.87 14.20
CA VAL A 135 -14.48 -4.49 13.01
C VAL A 135 -14.23 -5.49 11.90
N GLU A 136 -15.21 -6.30 11.57
CA GLU A 136 -15.14 -7.23 10.43
C GLU A 136 -15.47 -6.53 9.11
N PHE A 137 -14.64 -6.74 8.09
CA PHE A 137 -14.83 -6.16 6.76
C PHE A 137 -15.50 -7.22 5.89
N ASP A 138 -16.78 -6.99 5.56
CA ASP A 138 -17.57 -7.87 4.69
C ASP A 138 -17.36 -7.61 3.20
N ARG A 139 -16.53 -6.61 2.85
CA ARG A 139 -16.17 -6.23 1.49
C ARG A 139 -17.34 -5.68 0.66
N GLN A 140 -18.46 -5.34 1.30
CA GLN A 140 -19.64 -4.77 0.66
C GLN A 140 -20.11 -3.52 1.41
N THR A 141 -20.47 -3.68 2.67
CA THR A 141 -20.98 -2.64 3.57
C THR A 141 -19.86 -2.03 4.40
N ILE A 142 -18.89 -2.84 4.82
CA ILE A 142 -17.68 -2.39 5.50
C ILE A 142 -16.48 -2.92 4.72
N PHE A 143 -15.73 -2.01 4.10
CA PHE A 143 -14.72 -2.39 3.13
C PHE A 143 -13.50 -1.45 3.14
N ALA A 144 -12.39 -1.93 2.58
CA ALA A 144 -11.17 -1.16 2.37
C ALA A 144 -11.03 -0.75 0.90
N PRO A 145 -10.11 0.19 0.55
CA PRO A 145 -9.79 0.49 -0.83
C PRO A 145 -9.50 -0.73 -1.70
N GLU A 146 -8.85 -1.74 -1.12
CA GLU A 146 -8.51 -3.02 -1.76
C GLU A 146 -9.77 -3.82 -2.19
N ASP A 147 -10.86 -3.69 -1.45
CA ASP A 147 -12.09 -4.46 -1.68
C ASP A 147 -13.01 -3.80 -2.74
N VAL A 148 -12.65 -2.64 -3.31
CA VAL A 148 -13.52 -1.89 -4.24
C VAL A 148 -13.91 -2.68 -5.49
N ALA A 149 -13.03 -3.57 -5.96
CA ALA A 149 -13.30 -4.46 -7.09
C ALA A 149 -14.45 -5.44 -6.82
N THR A 150 -14.72 -5.76 -5.55
CA THR A 150 -15.71 -6.78 -5.18
C THR A 150 -17.10 -6.20 -4.94
N LEU A 151 -17.27 -4.87 -4.99
CA LEU A 151 -18.55 -4.23 -4.70
C LEU A 151 -19.64 -4.60 -5.71
N ALA A 152 -20.81 -5.01 -5.20
CA ALA A 152 -21.96 -5.33 -6.01
C ALA A 152 -22.57 -4.08 -6.69
N SER A 153 -22.56 -2.94 -6.00
CA SER A 153 -23.11 -1.67 -6.46
C SER A 153 -22.41 -0.48 -5.78
N VAL A 154 -22.66 0.73 -6.29
CA VAL A 154 -22.22 1.98 -5.65
C VAL A 154 -23.17 2.29 -4.48
N PRO A 155 -22.67 2.41 -3.24
CA PRO A 155 -23.53 2.70 -2.09
C PRO A 155 -24.14 4.11 -2.22
N PRO A 156 -25.46 4.29 -1.98
CA PRO A 156 -26.10 5.60 -2.06
C PRO A 156 -25.49 6.64 -1.10
N HIS A 157 -25.16 6.23 0.13
CA HIS A 157 -24.44 7.05 1.11
C HIS A 157 -23.22 6.31 1.67
N LEU A 158 -22.05 6.91 1.49
CA LEU A 158 -20.77 6.34 1.89
C LEU A 158 -20.07 7.23 2.92
N ALA A 159 -19.79 6.67 4.10
CA ALA A 159 -18.81 7.25 5.01
C ALA A 159 -17.40 6.80 4.58
N VAL A 160 -16.48 7.76 4.41
CA VAL A 160 -15.07 7.49 4.16
C VAL A 160 -14.29 7.88 5.41
N LEU A 161 -13.67 6.92 6.07
CA LEU A 161 -12.88 7.17 7.28
C LEU A 161 -11.43 7.44 6.89
N GLY A 162 -10.88 8.59 7.30
CA GLY A 162 -9.48 8.99 7.13
C GLY A 162 -9.28 10.27 6.32
N GLY A 163 -8.21 11.00 6.64
CA GLY A 163 -7.83 12.27 5.97
C GLY A 163 -6.72 12.16 4.92
N SER A 164 -6.29 10.95 4.57
CA SER A 164 -5.14 10.72 3.68
C SER A 164 -5.44 11.12 2.23
N PRO A 165 -4.40 11.28 1.38
CA PRO A 165 -4.59 11.41 -0.07
C PRO A 165 -5.41 10.26 -0.65
N THR A 166 -5.16 9.02 -0.22
CA THR A 166 -5.96 7.84 -0.57
C THR A 166 -7.42 8.03 -0.21
N ALA A 167 -7.73 8.38 1.05
CA ALA A 167 -9.10 8.60 1.49
C ALA A 167 -9.81 9.69 0.67
N THR A 168 -9.12 10.81 0.41
CA THR A 168 -9.66 11.92 -0.37
C THR A 168 -9.91 11.55 -1.83
N ALA A 169 -9.05 10.72 -2.42
CA ALA A 169 -9.20 10.24 -3.78
C ALA A 169 -10.41 9.29 -3.92
N PHE A 170 -10.57 8.34 -2.99
CA PHE A 170 -11.74 7.45 -2.99
C PHE A 170 -13.03 8.19 -2.65
N ALA A 171 -13.01 9.15 -1.73
CA ALA A 171 -14.17 10.03 -1.49
C ALA A 171 -14.59 10.77 -2.77
N GLY A 172 -13.63 11.28 -3.55
CA GLY A 172 -13.89 11.88 -4.86
C GLY A 172 -14.41 10.89 -5.90
N LEU A 173 -13.85 9.68 -5.93
CA LEU A 173 -14.24 8.60 -6.83
C LEU A 173 -15.71 8.21 -6.63
N PHE A 174 -16.10 7.91 -5.40
CA PHE A 174 -17.48 7.51 -5.07
C PHE A 174 -18.46 8.67 -5.20
N HIS A 175 -18.06 9.89 -4.82
CA HIS A 175 -18.89 11.08 -5.03
C HIS A 175 -19.18 11.31 -6.52
N ALA A 176 -18.17 11.19 -7.37
CA ALA A 176 -18.34 11.34 -8.81
C ALA A 176 -19.19 10.20 -9.42
N ALA A 177 -19.19 9.03 -8.80
CA ALA A 177 -20.02 7.89 -9.18
C ALA A 177 -21.47 7.98 -8.64
N GLY A 178 -21.82 9.04 -7.92
CA GLY A 178 -23.18 9.32 -7.47
C GLY A 178 -23.45 9.08 -5.98
N SER A 179 -22.49 8.60 -5.20
CA SER A 179 -22.67 8.49 -3.75
C SER A 179 -22.79 9.86 -3.10
N ASN A 180 -23.73 10.02 -2.16
CA ASN A 180 -23.57 10.99 -1.09
C ASN A 180 -22.36 10.55 -0.25
N VAL A 181 -21.38 11.42 -0.04
CA VAL A 181 -20.13 11.05 0.66
C VAL A 181 -19.96 11.90 1.91
N THR A 182 -19.60 11.25 3.01
CA THR A 182 -19.20 11.89 4.26
C THR A 182 -17.77 11.48 4.60
N LEU A 183 -16.81 12.41 4.47
CA LEU A 183 -15.41 12.20 4.83
C LEU A 183 -15.19 12.50 6.31
N ILE A 184 -14.81 11.49 7.08
CA ILE A 184 -14.56 11.60 8.52
C ILE A 184 -13.05 11.65 8.76
N ASP A 185 -12.56 12.76 9.29
CA ASP A 185 -11.13 12.98 9.55
C ASP A 185 -10.91 13.76 10.84
N ALA A 186 -10.69 13.04 11.94
CA ALA A 186 -10.41 13.60 13.25
C ALA A 186 -9.12 14.44 13.34
N SER A 187 -8.24 14.39 12.33
CA SER A 187 -6.99 15.16 12.33
C SER A 187 -7.18 16.62 11.88
N ARG A 188 -8.37 16.97 11.36
CA ARG A 188 -8.65 18.31 10.84
C ARG A 188 -9.88 18.92 11.50
N ASP A 189 -9.71 20.20 11.85
CA ASP A 189 -10.81 21.10 12.17
C ASP A 189 -11.64 21.34 10.88
N ASP A 190 -12.96 21.37 11.04
CA ASP A 190 -14.02 21.33 10.00
C ASP A 190 -14.04 22.49 8.98
N ARG A 191 -13.03 23.37 9.03
CA ARG A 191 -13.08 24.74 8.50
C ARG A 191 -12.73 24.91 7.02
N ARG A 192 -12.47 23.82 6.28
CA ARG A 192 -12.21 23.91 4.82
C ARG A 192 -13.42 23.41 4.04
N PRO A 193 -13.96 24.20 3.10
CA PRO A 193 -15.04 23.73 2.24
C PRO A 193 -14.59 22.48 1.48
N SER A 194 -15.36 21.40 1.63
CA SER A 194 -15.18 20.16 0.90
C SER A 194 -16.35 19.96 -0.06
N ARG A 195 -16.06 19.35 -1.21
CA ARG A 195 -17.06 19.03 -2.25
C ARG A 195 -18.07 17.94 -1.84
N PHE A 196 -17.81 17.28 -0.72
CA PHE A 196 -18.66 16.31 -0.03
C PHE A 196 -18.69 16.68 1.45
N GLY A 197 -19.62 16.13 2.24
CA GLY A 197 -19.68 16.41 3.68
C GLY A 197 -18.37 16.02 4.37
N ARG A 198 -17.91 16.79 5.34
CA ARG A 198 -16.72 16.47 6.13
C ARG A 198 -16.99 16.68 7.62
N ILE A 199 -16.53 15.72 8.44
CA ILE A 199 -16.70 15.75 9.89
C ILE A 199 -15.33 15.57 10.56
N GLY A 200 -15.00 16.52 11.44
CA GLY A 200 -13.74 16.55 12.19
C GLY A 200 -13.84 15.90 13.57
N ALA A 201 -14.36 14.67 13.64
CA ALA A 201 -14.54 13.93 14.89
C ALA A 201 -14.09 12.47 14.77
N ASP A 202 -13.77 11.85 15.90
CA ASP A 202 -13.41 10.44 15.96
C ASP A 202 -14.67 9.57 15.92
N VAL A 203 -14.59 8.41 15.27
CA VAL A 203 -15.62 7.36 15.39
C VAL A 203 -15.39 6.62 16.69
N LEU A 204 -16.37 6.62 17.59
CA LEU A 204 -16.33 5.91 18.86
C LEU A 204 -16.97 4.53 18.79
N GLU A 205 -18.03 4.39 17.98
CA GLU A 205 -18.74 3.12 17.78
C GLU A 205 -19.20 2.99 16.34
N LEU A 206 -19.19 1.76 15.85
CA LEU A 206 -19.71 1.36 14.55
C LEU A 206 -20.70 0.22 14.78
N HIS A 207 -21.94 0.40 14.33
CA HIS A 207 -22.98 -0.62 14.38
C HIS A 207 -23.52 -0.87 12.98
N ARG A 208 -23.51 -2.13 12.53
CA ARG A 208 -24.08 -2.54 11.24
C ARG A 208 -25.37 -3.31 11.48
N ASP A 209 -26.42 -2.96 10.74
CA ASP A 209 -27.68 -3.69 10.70
C ASP A 209 -28.21 -3.84 9.25
N ALA A 210 -29.44 -4.29 9.09
CA ALA A 210 -30.06 -4.52 7.77
C ALA A 210 -30.24 -3.22 6.96
N ASN A 211 -30.21 -2.05 7.59
CA ASN A 211 -30.43 -0.75 6.96
C ASN A 211 -29.11 0.00 6.67
N GLY A 212 -27.95 -0.59 6.99
CA GLY A 212 -26.64 0.02 6.74
C GLY A 212 -25.76 0.07 7.99
N VAL A 213 -25.07 1.18 8.17
CA VAL A 213 -24.08 1.41 9.23
C VAL A 213 -24.36 2.69 9.98
N LYS A 214 -24.40 2.61 11.30
CA LYS A 214 -24.49 3.75 12.22
C LYS A 214 -23.13 4.00 12.86
N LEU A 215 -22.65 5.24 12.78
CA LEU A 215 -21.40 5.70 13.34
C LEU A 215 -21.69 6.69 14.47
N ARG A 216 -21.28 6.35 15.70
CA ARG A 216 -21.35 7.27 16.83
C ARG A 216 -20.03 8.04 16.93
N MET A 217 -20.10 9.36 16.88
CA MET A 217 -18.95 10.24 16.81
C MET A 217 -18.56 10.78 18.20
N SER A 218 -17.32 11.25 18.35
CA SER A 218 -16.80 11.80 19.62
C SER A 218 -17.39 13.14 20.01
N ASN A 219 -17.98 13.86 19.05
CA ASN A 219 -18.71 15.10 19.29
C ASN A 219 -20.20 14.87 19.67
N GLY A 220 -20.65 13.61 19.74
CA GLY A 220 -22.03 13.25 20.07
C GLY A 220 -22.92 12.99 18.86
N ASP A 221 -22.46 13.31 17.65
CA ASP A 221 -23.25 13.08 16.43
C ASP A 221 -23.40 11.59 16.12
N VAL A 222 -24.50 11.26 15.44
CA VAL A 222 -24.73 9.94 14.86
C VAL A 222 -24.91 10.09 13.36
N ILE A 223 -24.11 9.35 12.59
CA ILE A 223 -24.18 9.32 11.14
C ILE A 223 -24.68 7.95 10.71
N GLU A 224 -25.77 7.92 9.95
CA GLU A 224 -26.26 6.69 9.31
C GLU A 224 -25.83 6.71 7.85
N THR A 225 -25.23 5.62 7.36
CA THR A 225 -24.76 5.46 5.97
C THR A 225 -25.09 4.06 5.45
N ASP A 226 -25.14 3.87 4.13
CA ASP A 226 -25.31 2.53 3.55
C ASP A 226 -24.04 1.70 3.66
N ALA A 227 -22.87 2.34 3.61
CA ALA A 227 -21.59 1.68 3.71
C ALA A 227 -20.49 2.56 4.32
N VAL A 228 -19.39 1.92 4.71
CA VAL A 228 -18.19 2.55 5.28
C VAL A 228 -16.93 2.05 4.56
N LEU A 229 -16.18 3.00 4.00
CA LEU A 229 -14.85 2.77 3.45
C LEU A 229 -13.78 3.14 4.50
N PHE A 230 -13.02 2.14 4.94
CA PHE A 230 -11.88 2.32 5.84
C PHE A 230 -10.62 2.68 5.05
N ALA A 231 -10.38 3.98 4.86
CA ALA A 231 -9.16 4.51 4.25
C ALA A 231 -8.23 5.22 5.28
N ALA A 232 -8.47 4.96 6.57
CA ALA A 232 -7.68 5.46 7.68
C ALA A 232 -6.52 4.51 7.98
N LYS A 233 -5.39 5.05 8.45
CA LYS A 233 -4.21 4.36 8.99
C LYS A 233 -3.82 3.05 8.25
N ARG A 234 -2.76 3.09 7.44
CA ARG A 234 -2.25 1.92 6.72
C ARG A 234 -0.97 1.39 7.34
N HIS A 235 -0.80 0.06 7.35
CA HIS A 235 0.41 -0.60 7.82
C HIS A 235 1.19 -1.21 6.65
N GLY A 236 2.50 -1.32 6.78
CA GLY A 236 3.33 -1.93 5.73
C GLY A 236 2.94 -3.39 5.51
N ALA A 237 2.92 -3.80 4.25
CA ALA A 237 2.51 -5.15 3.83
C ALA A 237 3.66 -6.18 4.00
N THR A 238 4.30 -6.17 5.17
CA THR A 238 5.56 -6.90 5.42
C THR A 238 5.41 -8.20 6.19
N ALA A 239 4.24 -8.44 6.80
CA ALA A 239 4.00 -9.55 7.73
C ALA A 239 4.33 -10.93 7.15
N SER A 240 4.02 -11.16 5.87
CA SER A 240 4.25 -12.44 5.18
C SER A 240 5.61 -12.55 4.49
N LEU A 241 6.44 -11.50 4.52
CA LEU A 241 7.67 -11.44 3.73
C LEU A 241 8.84 -12.21 4.34
N GLY A 242 8.72 -12.75 5.56
CA GLY A 242 9.83 -13.48 6.19
C GLY A 242 11.05 -12.61 6.47
N LEU A 243 10.86 -11.34 6.87
CA LEU A 243 11.94 -10.36 7.12
C LEU A 243 13.08 -10.92 8.00
N ALA A 244 12.73 -11.70 9.04
CA ALA A 244 13.70 -12.29 9.95
C ALA A 244 14.73 -13.19 9.24
N ALA A 245 14.34 -13.91 8.18
CA ALA A 245 15.25 -14.76 7.41
C ALA A 245 16.34 -13.94 6.70
N ALA A 246 16.04 -12.68 6.37
CA ALA A 246 17.00 -11.73 5.83
C ALA A 246 17.70 -10.90 6.92
N GLY A 247 17.42 -11.14 8.20
CA GLY A 247 17.93 -10.32 9.30
C GLY A 247 17.37 -8.89 9.28
N LEU A 248 16.10 -8.73 8.89
CA LEU A 248 15.34 -7.48 8.92
C LEU A 248 14.19 -7.58 9.93
N GLU A 249 13.71 -6.41 10.34
CA GLU A 249 12.55 -6.24 11.21
C GLU A 249 11.77 -5.00 10.74
N ALA A 250 10.46 -5.00 10.95
CA ALA A 250 9.60 -3.87 10.69
C ALA A 250 9.21 -3.18 12.00
N ASP A 251 8.85 -1.89 11.94
CA ASP A 251 8.28 -1.19 13.09
C ASP A 251 6.87 -1.71 13.47
N ASP A 252 6.30 -1.17 14.54
CA ASP A 252 4.95 -1.52 15.03
C ASP A 252 3.83 -1.25 13.99
N GLU A 253 4.12 -0.46 12.96
CA GLU A 253 3.22 -0.18 11.83
C GLU A 253 3.59 -1.00 10.58
N GLY A 254 4.44 -2.01 10.72
CA GLY A 254 4.85 -2.91 9.63
C GLY A 254 5.77 -2.27 8.60
N ARG A 255 6.39 -1.12 8.89
CA ARG A 255 7.24 -0.38 7.94
C ARG A 255 8.72 -0.61 8.16
N LEU A 256 9.51 -0.38 7.11
CA LEU A 256 10.95 -0.62 7.09
C LEU A 256 11.72 0.68 7.32
N TRP A 257 12.72 0.62 8.18
CA TRP A 257 13.70 1.70 8.30
C TRP A 257 14.73 1.62 7.17
N CYS A 258 15.06 2.77 6.59
CA CYS A 258 16.09 2.91 5.59
C CYS A 258 16.96 4.17 5.82
N ASP A 259 18.08 4.25 5.12
CA ASP A 259 18.81 5.50 4.89
C ASP A 259 18.14 6.35 3.78
N GLU A 260 18.72 7.52 3.48
CA GLU A 260 18.25 8.46 2.46
C GLU A 260 18.28 7.90 1.02
N ARG A 261 18.98 6.78 0.80
CA ARG A 261 19.04 6.07 -0.50
C ARG A 261 18.10 4.88 -0.53
N GLY A 262 17.25 4.71 0.49
CA GLY A 262 16.36 3.58 0.65
C GLY A 262 17.05 2.30 1.08
N GLN A 263 18.32 2.34 1.53
CA GLN A 263 19.02 1.14 2.00
C GLN A 263 18.60 0.77 3.42
N THR A 264 18.26 -0.49 3.63
CA THR A 264 18.07 -1.03 4.98
C THR A 264 19.44 -1.24 5.67
N TRP A 265 19.43 -1.72 6.91
CA TRP A 265 20.68 -2.16 7.55
C TRP A 265 21.27 -3.44 6.94
N GLN A 266 20.52 -4.15 6.09
CA GLN A 266 21.05 -5.20 5.24
C GLN A 266 21.55 -4.60 3.91
N PRO A 267 22.85 -4.66 3.59
CA PRO A 267 23.42 -3.95 2.44
C PRO A 267 22.82 -4.34 1.09
N SER A 268 22.39 -5.59 0.95
CA SER A 268 21.76 -6.14 -0.25
C SER A 268 20.28 -5.79 -0.38
N ILE A 269 19.66 -5.22 0.65
CA ILE A 269 18.21 -4.96 0.66
C ILE A 269 17.93 -3.46 0.75
N VAL A 270 17.16 -2.99 -0.22
CA VAL A 270 16.61 -1.64 -0.27
C VAL A 270 15.08 -1.69 -0.14
N ALA A 271 14.45 -0.62 0.32
CA ALA A 271 13.00 -0.48 0.33
C ALA A 271 12.57 0.85 -0.30
N ALA A 272 11.37 0.85 -0.89
CA ALA A 272 10.80 2.01 -1.55
C ALA A 272 9.28 2.08 -1.41
N GLY A 273 8.74 3.28 -1.60
CA GLY A 273 7.29 3.50 -1.56
C GLY A 273 6.74 3.48 -0.14
N GLU A 274 5.42 3.27 -0.03
CA GLU A 274 4.70 3.43 1.23
C GLU A 274 5.17 2.50 2.37
N VAL A 275 5.90 1.42 2.06
CA VAL A 275 6.46 0.50 3.07
C VAL A 275 7.61 1.13 3.87
N VAL A 276 8.17 2.26 3.42
CA VAL A 276 9.28 2.93 4.11
C VAL A 276 8.76 3.70 5.33
N GLY A 277 9.25 3.31 6.51
CA GLY A 277 8.97 3.93 7.81
C GLY A 277 9.74 5.22 8.00
N PHE A 278 11.00 5.25 7.59
CA PHE A 278 11.91 6.39 7.65
C PHE A 278 12.98 6.25 6.55
N PRO A 279 13.44 7.34 5.92
CA PRO A 279 12.85 8.69 5.96
C PRO A 279 11.48 8.73 5.23
N HIS A 280 10.53 9.52 5.75
CA HIS A 280 9.14 9.52 5.27
C HIS A 280 8.99 10.08 3.84
N GLU A 281 9.95 10.90 3.42
CA GLU A 281 10.03 11.57 2.13
C GLU A 281 10.14 10.56 0.98
N LEU A 282 10.72 9.38 1.23
CA LEU A 282 10.89 8.33 0.23
C LEU A 282 9.58 7.60 -0.13
N ARG A 283 8.48 7.80 0.62
CA ARG A 283 7.22 7.06 0.40
C ARG A 283 6.57 7.31 -0.96
N HIS A 284 6.90 8.43 -1.60
CA HIS A 284 6.33 8.83 -2.87
C HIS A 284 7.39 9.40 -3.84
N ASP A 285 8.68 9.16 -3.58
CA ASP A 285 9.79 9.66 -4.40
C ASP A 285 10.26 8.58 -5.40
N ARG A 286 9.57 8.51 -6.55
CA ARG A 286 9.95 7.63 -7.66
C ARG A 286 11.32 7.97 -8.26
N ASP A 287 11.80 9.20 -8.13
CA ASP A 287 13.13 9.55 -8.61
C ASP A 287 14.21 9.04 -7.65
N ALA A 288 13.94 8.99 -6.34
CA ALA A 288 14.79 8.29 -5.39
C ALA A 288 14.87 6.79 -5.71
N VAL A 289 13.76 6.16 -6.12
CA VAL A 289 13.78 4.77 -6.59
C VAL A 289 14.74 4.60 -7.75
N ARG A 290 14.61 5.43 -8.81
CA ARG A 290 15.51 5.38 -9.98
C ARG A 290 16.97 5.60 -9.58
N ARG A 291 17.27 6.62 -8.78
CA ARG A 291 18.63 6.90 -8.29
C ARG A 291 19.20 5.72 -7.50
N SER A 292 18.39 5.11 -6.64
CA SER A 292 18.79 3.98 -5.80
C SER A 292 19.15 2.76 -6.63
N ILE A 293 18.33 2.41 -7.63
CA ILE A 293 18.59 1.31 -8.56
C ILE A 293 19.78 1.60 -9.47
N ALA A 294 19.85 2.80 -10.07
CA ALA A 294 20.96 3.21 -10.93
C ALA A 294 22.31 3.18 -10.21
N SER A 295 22.37 3.64 -8.95
CA SER A 295 23.62 3.63 -8.19
C SER A 295 24.14 2.22 -7.88
N ARG A 296 23.24 1.24 -7.75
CA ARG A 296 23.59 -0.14 -7.39
C ARG A 296 23.85 -1.03 -8.59
N LEU A 297 23.11 -0.80 -9.67
CA LEU A 297 23.15 -1.65 -10.85
C LEU A 297 23.79 -0.97 -12.07
N GLY A 298 24.05 0.33 -12.05
CA GLY A 298 24.57 1.08 -13.20
C GLY A 298 26.07 0.90 -13.47
N SER A 299 26.83 0.39 -12.51
CA SER A 299 28.30 0.27 -12.54
C SER A 299 28.81 -0.95 -13.34
N GLN A 300 28.35 -1.08 -14.58
CA GLN A 300 29.12 -1.71 -15.67
C GLN A 300 29.29 -0.82 -16.92
N ILE A 301 28.81 0.43 -16.89
CA ILE A 301 29.27 1.46 -17.82
C ILE A 301 30.29 2.32 -17.06
N ALA A 302 31.56 2.09 -17.36
CA ALA A 302 32.78 2.67 -16.77
C ALA A 302 33.24 2.10 -15.41
N GLY A 303 34.49 1.63 -15.41
CA GLY A 303 35.13 0.86 -14.35
C GLY A 303 35.23 1.54 -12.98
N ARG A 304 35.49 0.68 -11.97
CA ARG A 304 35.82 0.96 -10.57
C ARG A 304 34.71 1.63 -9.75
N ILE A 305 33.98 0.79 -8.99
CA ILE A 305 33.60 1.19 -7.63
C ILE A 305 34.83 0.95 -6.76
N ASP A 306 35.46 2.02 -6.27
CA ASP A 306 36.45 1.93 -5.21
C ASP A 306 35.80 1.31 -3.96
N ALA A 307 36.49 0.31 -3.42
CA ALA A 307 36.10 -0.47 -2.24
C ALA A 307 36.21 0.33 -0.93
N ALA A 308 35.77 1.59 -0.91
CA ALA A 308 36.07 2.53 0.16
C ALA A 308 34.84 3.32 0.65
N VAL A 309 33.71 2.66 0.97
CA VAL A 309 32.79 3.14 2.03
C VAL A 309 32.10 1.96 2.71
N HIS A 310 32.87 1.03 3.28
CA HIS A 310 32.36 0.18 4.37
C HIS A 310 32.46 0.95 5.67
N ARG A 311 31.63 1.99 5.85
CA ARG A 311 31.28 2.40 7.22
C ARG A 311 30.24 1.41 7.69
N ARG A 312 30.55 0.65 8.75
CA ARG A 312 29.51 0.01 9.57
C ARG A 312 28.48 1.09 9.87
N VAL A 313 27.28 0.95 9.31
CA VAL A 313 26.13 1.74 9.76
C VAL A 313 26.01 1.43 11.25
N PRO A 314 26.06 2.42 12.14
CA PRO A 314 25.83 2.17 13.55
C PRO A 314 24.45 1.56 13.69
N VAL A 315 24.38 0.27 14.01
CA VAL A 315 23.17 -0.33 14.56
C VAL A 315 22.91 0.46 15.85
N PRO A 316 21.76 1.13 16.02
CA PRO A 316 21.46 1.77 17.29
C PRO A 316 21.45 0.67 18.36
N ALA A 317 22.43 0.71 19.28
CA ALA A 317 22.37 -0.09 20.49
C ALA A 317 21.10 0.30 21.25
N GLY A 318 20.12 -0.60 21.32
CA GLY A 318 18.84 -0.33 21.97
C GLY A 318 17.70 0.12 21.04
N ALA A 319 17.61 -0.42 19.81
CA ALA A 319 16.43 -0.28 18.95
C ALA A 319 15.15 -0.97 19.50
N SER A 320 14.94 -0.97 20.83
CA SER A 320 13.59 -0.79 21.35
C SER A 320 13.23 0.69 21.13
N HIS A 321 12.77 1.06 19.93
CA HIS A 321 12.26 2.40 19.68
C HIS A 321 10.90 2.62 20.37
N ARG A 322 10.90 2.60 21.71
CA ARG A 322 10.00 3.44 22.51
C ARG A 322 10.50 4.89 22.43
N ARG A 323 10.48 5.48 21.24
CA ARG A 323 10.35 6.94 21.19
C ARG A 323 8.88 7.22 21.46
N ALA A 324 8.62 8.05 22.46
CA ALA A 324 7.29 8.51 22.81
C ALA A 324 6.64 9.18 21.60
N VAL A 325 5.94 8.39 20.79
CA VAL A 325 4.76 8.88 20.09
C VAL A 325 3.91 9.43 21.21
N SER A 326 3.61 10.74 21.17
CA SER A 326 2.58 11.32 22.02
C SER A 326 1.37 10.40 21.91
N ARG A 327 1.11 9.61 22.96
CA ARG A 327 -0.11 8.84 23.10
C ARG A 327 -1.22 9.87 23.27
N LYS A 328 -1.66 10.50 22.17
CA LYS A 328 -3.06 10.91 22.10
C LYS A 328 -3.84 9.63 22.39
N HIS A 329 -4.51 9.63 23.53
CA HIS A 329 -5.42 8.58 23.93
C HIS A 329 -6.22 8.16 22.70
N GLU A 330 -6.04 6.91 22.24
CA GLU A 330 -7.04 6.30 21.36
C GLU A 330 -8.28 6.12 22.23
N PRO A 331 -9.43 6.74 21.93
CA PRO A 331 -10.67 6.20 22.44
C PRO A 331 -10.77 4.78 21.89
N ALA A 332 -10.84 3.80 22.78
CA ALA A 332 -11.10 2.42 22.37
C ALA A 332 -12.44 2.41 21.61
N LEU A 333 -12.40 2.14 20.31
CA LEU A 333 -13.61 1.89 19.53
C LEU A 333 -14.36 0.75 20.23
N ARG A 334 -15.49 1.06 20.86
CA ARG A 334 -16.31 0.07 21.56
C ARG A 334 -17.26 -0.51 20.53
N LEU A 335 -17.28 -1.83 20.42
CA LEU A 335 -18.11 -2.55 19.46
C LEU A 335 -19.03 -3.47 20.22
N PHE A 336 -20.30 -3.45 19.81
CA PHE A 336 -21.29 -4.42 20.23
C PHE A 336 -21.77 -5.13 18.96
N THR A 337 -21.39 -6.40 18.83
CA THR A 337 -22.02 -7.33 17.88
C THR A 337 -23.10 -8.09 18.63
N VAL A 338 -24.34 -8.01 18.17
CA VAL A 338 -25.40 -8.92 18.64
C VAL A 338 -25.41 -10.11 17.69
N GLU A 339 -25.15 -11.31 18.23
CA GLU A 339 -25.50 -12.55 17.55
C GLU A 339 -27.02 -12.54 17.33
N SER A 340 -27.44 -12.77 16.09
CA SER A 340 -28.85 -12.89 15.71
C SER A 340 -29.50 -13.96 16.60
N GLY A 341 -30.25 -13.54 17.62
CA GLY A 341 -31.02 -14.42 18.47
C GLY A 341 -32.43 -14.59 17.91
N GLY A 342 -32.77 -15.83 17.57
CA GLY A 342 -34.15 -16.35 17.49
C GLY A 342 -34.96 -15.98 16.27
#